data_AF-L1PXD2-F1
#
_entry.id   AF-L1PXD2-F1
#
_cell.length_a   1.000
_cell.length_b   1.000
_cell.length_c   1.000
_cell.angle_alpha   90.00
_cell.angle_beta   90.00
_cell.angle_gamma   90.00
#
_symmetry.space_group_name_H-M   'P 1'
#
loop_
_entity.id
_entity.type
_entity.pdbx_description
1 polymer ?
#
loop_
_entity_poly.entity_id
_entity_poly.type
_entity_poly.pdbx_seq_one_letter_code
_entity_poly.pdbx_strand_id
1 'polypeptide(L)'
;MHFQLIKDDFYNNILGKIEYYFPSFHSVFDKEDGIYPILGELGSFILNNFYRKEIEKATIAFINEAIELGGSETQDVMILQLFQHRYEYNGFKQLVQTTETNPQAVFTKNYTYDAFGRVQQETTTAQTAGKRVSSAVQYRYENGDLVEMKTPSGATLWKLTASNEYGQPLSL
;
A
#
# COMPACT_ATOMS: atom_id res chain seq x y z
N MET A 1 -10.56 -40.84 13.16
CA MET A 1 -9.96 -39.58 12.65
C MET A 1 -10.23 -38.51 13.70
N HIS A 2 -9.19 -38.07 14.41
CA HIS A 2 -9.30 -36.92 15.30
C HIS A 2 -9.19 -35.68 14.43
N PHE A 3 -10.30 -34.99 14.19
CA PHE A 3 -10.26 -33.64 13.64
C PHE A 3 -9.71 -32.74 14.74
N GLN A 4 -8.51 -32.18 14.55
CA GLN A 4 -8.09 -31.04 15.36
C GLN A 4 -9.12 -29.94 15.13
N LEU A 5 -9.82 -29.54 16.19
CA LEU A 5 -10.62 -28.30 16.18
C LEU A 5 -9.66 -27.16 15.84
N ILE A 6 -9.92 -26.45 14.75
CA ILE A 6 -9.29 -25.17 14.48
C ILE A 6 -9.91 -24.20 15.49
N LYS A 7 -9.20 -23.93 16.59
CA LYS A 7 -9.57 -22.96 17.63
C LYS A 7 -9.21 -21.53 17.16
N ASP A 8 -9.79 -21.10 16.05
CA ASP A 8 -9.61 -19.73 15.57
C ASP A 8 -10.96 -19.01 15.59
N ASP A 9 -11.44 -18.74 16.80
CA ASP A 9 -12.73 -18.10 17.04
C ASP A 9 -12.75 -16.66 16.51
N PHE A 10 -11.58 -16.02 16.45
CA PHE A 10 -11.43 -14.69 15.86
C PHE A 10 -11.65 -14.74 14.34
N TYR A 11 -10.94 -15.61 13.63
CA TYR A 11 -11.06 -15.75 12.17
C TYR A 11 -12.50 -16.07 11.76
N ASN A 12 -13.14 -17.01 12.45
CA ASN A 12 -14.51 -17.43 12.17
C ASN A 12 -15.53 -16.28 12.32
N ASN A 13 -15.21 -15.26 13.11
CA ASN A 13 -16.06 -14.09 13.34
C ASN A 13 -15.43 -12.78 12.84
N ILE A 14 -14.45 -12.85 11.94
CA ILE A 14 -13.67 -11.67 11.56
C ILE A 14 -14.54 -10.56 10.97
N LEU A 15 -15.56 -10.89 10.18
CA LEU A 15 -16.50 -9.91 9.62
C LEU A 15 -17.28 -9.17 10.71
N GLY A 16 -17.78 -9.89 11.72
CA GLY A 16 -18.45 -9.26 12.86
C GLY A 16 -17.50 -8.41 13.70
N LYS A 17 -16.22 -8.80 13.80
CA LYS A 17 -15.19 -7.96 14.45
C LYS A 17 -14.93 -6.68 13.65
N ILE A 18 -14.86 -6.76 12.33
CA ILE A 18 -14.67 -5.58 11.47
C ILE A 18 -15.83 -4.59 11.66
N GLU A 19 -17.08 -5.06 11.62
CA GLU A 19 -18.26 -4.22 11.84
C GLU A 19 -18.26 -3.57 13.23
N TYR A 20 -17.82 -4.30 14.25
CA TYR A 20 -17.74 -3.79 15.62
C TYR A 20 -16.69 -2.68 15.78
N TYR A 21 -15.47 -2.89 15.28
CA TYR A 21 -14.37 -1.92 15.45
C TYR A 21 -14.43 -0.76 14.44
N PHE A 22 -14.94 -1.00 13.24
CA PHE A 22 -14.96 -0.05 12.14
C PHE A 22 -16.38 0.10 11.56
N PRO A 23 -17.35 0.61 12.34
CA PRO A 23 -18.75 0.69 11.89
C PRO A 23 -18.96 1.62 10.69
N SER A 24 -18.00 2.52 10.40
CA SER A 24 -18.01 3.39 9.23
C SER A 24 -17.38 2.77 7.98
N PHE A 25 -16.80 1.57 8.09
CA PHE A 25 -16.22 0.85 6.96
C PHE A 25 -17.31 0.02 6.28
N HIS A 26 -17.42 0.17 4.96
CA HIS A 26 -18.31 -0.62 4.13
C HIS A 26 -17.52 -1.14 2.93
N SER A 27 -17.46 -2.46 2.80
CA SER A 27 -16.82 -3.14 1.68
C SER A 27 -17.77 -3.24 0.49
N VAL A 28 -17.24 -3.17 -0.73
CA VAL A 28 -18.02 -3.50 -1.94
C VAL A 28 -18.13 -5.01 -2.18
N PHE A 29 -17.23 -5.78 -1.57
CA PHE A 29 -17.22 -7.25 -1.56
C PHE A 29 -18.04 -7.79 -0.40
N ASP A 30 -18.62 -8.98 -0.59
CA ASP A 30 -19.37 -9.69 0.43
C ASP A 30 -18.69 -11.01 0.89
N LYS A 31 -19.36 -11.75 1.78
CA LYS A 31 -18.82 -12.99 2.34
C LYS A 31 -18.61 -14.08 1.28
N GLU A 32 -19.37 -14.07 0.19
CA GLU A 32 -19.26 -15.05 -0.90
C GLU A 32 -18.01 -14.78 -1.77
N ASP A 33 -17.60 -13.51 -1.90
CA ASP A 33 -16.34 -13.11 -2.56
C ASP A 33 -15.08 -13.51 -1.76
N GLY A 34 -15.26 -13.85 -0.49
CA GLY A 34 -14.21 -14.26 0.43
C GLY A 34 -13.68 -13.13 1.32
N ILE A 35 -12.95 -13.51 2.37
CA ILE A 35 -12.51 -12.58 3.42
C ILE A 35 -11.34 -11.69 2.96
N TYR A 36 -10.49 -12.16 2.04
CA TYR A 36 -9.28 -11.44 1.61
C TYR A 36 -9.56 -10.09 0.91
N PRO A 37 -10.48 -9.98 -0.07
CA PRO A 37 -10.84 -8.69 -0.66
C PRO A 37 -11.34 -7.68 0.37
N ILE A 38 -12.23 -8.10 1.26
CA ILE A 38 -12.79 -7.27 2.34
C ILE A 38 -11.68 -6.73 3.25
N LEU A 39 -10.77 -7.60 3.69
CA LEU A 39 -9.65 -7.19 4.53
C LEU A 39 -8.68 -6.24 3.78
N GLY A 40 -8.56 -6.36 2.45
CA GLY A 40 -7.76 -5.43 1.63
C GLY A 40 -8.35 -4.03 1.59
N GLU A 41 -9.67 -3.93 1.41
CA GLU A 41 -10.39 -2.66 1.49
C GLU A 41 -10.34 -2.07 2.91
N LEU A 42 -10.42 -2.92 3.94
CA LEU A 42 -10.27 -2.50 5.33
C LEU A 42 -8.87 -1.91 5.59
N GLY A 43 -7.81 -2.56 5.10
CA GLY A 43 -6.45 -2.05 5.20
C GLY A 43 -6.31 -0.67 4.55
N SER A 44 -6.87 -0.50 3.36
CA SER A 44 -6.91 0.79 2.66
C SER A 44 -7.70 1.85 3.43
N PHE A 45 -8.85 1.48 3.98
CA PHE A 45 -9.67 2.36 4.82
C PHE A 45 -8.91 2.83 6.06
N ILE A 46 -8.25 1.91 6.77
CA ILE A 46 -7.44 2.22 7.96
C ILE A 46 -6.31 3.18 7.60
N LEU A 47 -5.53 2.88 6.55
CA LEU A 47 -4.41 3.73 6.12
C LEU A 47 -4.86 5.15 5.76
N ASN A 48 -5.97 5.28 5.02
CA ASN A 48 -6.51 6.57 4.60
C ASN A 48 -7.12 7.37 5.74
N ASN A 49 -7.42 6.76 6.89
CA ASN A 49 -8.07 7.42 8.03
C ASN A 49 -7.26 7.35 9.33
N PHE A 50 -6.01 6.87 9.28
CA PHE A 50 -5.19 6.64 10.48
C PHE A 50 -4.86 7.92 11.26
N TYR A 51 -4.98 9.10 10.63
CA TYR A 51 -4.85 10.40 11.31
C TYR A 51 -5.97 10.67 12.32
N ARG A 52 -7.09 9.93 12.23
CA ARG A 52 -8.22 10.03 13.13
C ARG A 52 -7.97 9.15 14.36
N LYS A 53 -7.99 9.75 15.55
CA LYS A 53 -7.62 9.08 16.81
C LYS A 53 -8.54 7.91 17.15
N GLU A 54 -9.80 7.97 16.74
CA GLU A 54 -10.77 6.88 16.88
C GLU A 54 -10.40 5.66 16.01
N ILE A 55 -9.96 5.89 14.77
CA ILE A 55 -9.53 4.82 13.87
C ILE A 55 -8.22 4.22 14.34
N GLU A 56 -7.24 5.05 14.72
CA GLU A 56 -5.97 4.58 15.30
C GLU A 56 -6.20 3.65 16.49
N LYS A 57 -7.06 4.06 17.45
CA LYS A 57 -7.40 3.25 18.62
C LYS A 57 -8.13 1.98 18.25
N ALA A 58 -9.10 2.05 17.34
CA ALA A 58 -9.85 0.89 16.86
C ALA A 58 -8.92 -0.14 16.18
N THR A 59 -7.98 0.32 15.35
CA THR A 59 -6.97 -0.52 14.71
C THR A 59 -6.08 -1.22 15.74
N ILE A 60 -5.58 -0.51 16.74
CA ILE A 60 -4.75 -1.12 17.79
C ILE A 60 -5.57 -2.15 18.59
N ALA A 61 -6.82 -1.84 18.95
CA ALA A 61 -7.69 -2.75 19.69
C ALA A 61 -8.03 -4.00 18.88
N PHE A 62 -8.38 -3.85 17.60
CA PHE A 62 -8.64 -4.94 16.69
C PHE A 62 -7.42 -5.87 16.53
N ILE A 63 -6.22 -5.30 16.35
CA ILE A 63 -4.97 -6.08 16.29
C ILE A 63 -4.70 -6.81 17.60
N ASN A 64 -4.87 -6.16 18.74
CA ASN A 64 -4.64 -6.79 20.04
C ASN A 64 -5.59 -7.97 20.27
N GLU A 65 -6.88 -7.82 19.97
CA GLU A 65 -7.85 -8.91 20.11
C GLU A 65 -7.55 -10.05 19.13
N ALA A 66 -7.14 -9.73 17.89
CA ALA A 66 -6.71 -10.72 16.91
C ALA A 66 -5.48 -11.50 17.38
N ILE A 67 -4.53 -10.86 18.06
CA ILE A 67 -3.34 -11.53 18.63
C ILE A 67 -3.73 -12.39 19.83
N GLU A 68 -4.67 -11.93 20.65
CA GLU A 68 -5.09 -12.63 21.87
C GLU A 68 -5.95 -13.86 21.59
N LEU A 69 -6.87 -13.75 20.64
CA LEU A 69 -7.89 -14.77 20.36
C LEU A 69 -7.67 -15.52 19.03
N GLY A 70 -6.79 -15.02 18.17
CA GLY A 70 -6.54 -15.59 16.85
C GLY A 70 -5.61 -16.80 16.86
N GLY A 71 -5.87 -17.73 15.95
CA GLY A 71 -5.01 -18.85 15.61
C GLY A 71 -4.10 -18.55 14.42
N SER A 72 -3.58 -19.60 13.79
CA SER A 72 -2.71 -19.48 12.60
C SER A 72 -3.39 -18.79 11.42
N GLU A 73 -4.68 -19.04 11.22
CA GLU A 73 -5.45 -18.45 10.11
C GLU A 73 -5.62 -16.94 10.31
N THR A 74 -5.95 -16.49 11.53
CA THR A 74 -6.00 -15.07 11.89
C THR A 74 -4.64 -14.40 11.68
N GLN A 75 -3.55 -15.03 12.09
CA GLN A 75 -2.21 -14.50 11.86
C GLN A 75 -1.91 -14.37 10.37
N ASP A 76 -2.19 -15.42 9.59
CA ASP A 76 -1.96 -15.42 8.15
C ASP A 76 -2.76 -14.32 7.46
N VAL A 77 -4.06 -14.17 7.74
CA VAL A 77 -4.87 -13.12 7.08
C VAL A 77 -4.58 -11.70 7.59
N MET A 78 -4.26 -11.53 8.87
CA MET A 78 -3.91 -10.21 9.42
C MET A 78 -2.56 -9.72 8.88
N ILE A 79 -1.55 -10.60 8.86
CA ILE A 79 -0.21 -10.28 8.34
C ILE A 79 -0.27 -10.05 6.83
N LEU A 80 -0.95 -10.95 6.10
CA LEU A 80 -1.02 -10.86 4.65
C LEU A 80 -1.92 -9.75 4.14
N GLN A 81 -2.77 -9.11 4.95
CA GLN A 81 -3.73 -8.12 4.44
C GLN A 81 -3.65 -6.74 5.10
N LEU A 82 -3.40 -6.63 6.41
CA LEU A 82 -3.31 -5.33 7.09
C LEU A 82 -1.90 -4.74 7.05
N PHE A 83 -0.89 -5.58 6.89
CA PHE A 83 0.51 -5.19 6.81
C PHE A 83 1.12 -5.44 5.43
N GLN A 84 0.29 -5.52 4.37
CA GLN A 84 0.78 -5.67 3.00
C GLN A 84 1.74 -4.56 2.61
N HIS A 85 1.39 -3.34 3.01
CA HIS A 85 2.08 -2.13 2.63
C HIS A 85 3.11 -1.74 3.70
N ARG A 86 4.39 -1.95 3.38
CA ARG A 86 5.52 -1.43 4.16
C ARG A 86 5.99 -0.13 3.54
N TYR A 87 6.16 0.90 4.37
CA TYR A 87 6.72 2.19 3.99
C TYR A 87 8.05 2.39 4.69
N GLU A 88 9.10 2.71 3.94
CA GLU A 88 10.41 3.03 4.47
C GLU A 88 10.74 4.48 4.20
N TYR A 89 11.28 5.17 5.20
CA TYR A 89 11.64 6.58 5.13
C TYR A 89 13.13 6.77 5.38
N ASN A 90 13.75 7.74 4.70
CA ASN A 90 15.12 8.16 5.02
C ASN A 90 15.17 9.07 6.26
N GLY A 91 16.38 9.49 6.65
CA GLY A 91 16.60 10.41 7.77
C GLY A 91 15.93 11.79 7.63
N PHE A 92 15.54 12.18 6.41
CA PHE A 92 14.79 13.40 6.13
C PHE A 92 13.26 13.19 6.14
N LYS A 93 12.79 11.99 6.54
CA LYS A 93 11.38 11.58 6.53
C LYS A 93 10.74 11.58 5.13
N GLN A 94 11.54 11.39 4.08
CA GLN A 94 11.06 11.19 2.72
C GLN A 94 10.85 9.69 2.46
N LEU A 95 9.78 9.35 1.75
CA LEU A 95 9.43 7.97 1.41
C LEU A 95 10.43 7.37 0.41
N VAL A 96 11.27 6.43 0.83
CA VAL A 96 12.29 5.82 -0.04
C VAL A 96 11.84 4.50 -0.66
N GLN A 97 10.94 3.78 0.00
CA GLN A 97 10.43 2.52 -0.52
C GLN A 97 9.00 2.27 -0.07
N THR A 98 8.15 1.79 -0.99
CA THR A 98 6.94 1.05 -0.64
C THR A 98 7.11 -0.40 -1.04
N THR A 99 6.62 -1.32 -0.21
CA THR A 99 6.51 -2.74 -0.55
C THR A 99 5.07 -3.15 -0.33
N GLU A 100 4.44 -3.76 -1.33
CA GLU A 100 3.15 -4.43 -1.22
C GLU A 100 3.39 -5.93 -1.41
N THR A 101 3.12 -6.73 -0.38
CA THR A 101 3.20 -8.19 -0.48
C THR A 101 1.80 -8.78 -0.49
N ASN A 102 1.43 -9.46 -1.57
CA ASN A 102 0.24 -10.30 -1.60
C ASN A 102 0.65 -11.78 -1.74
N PRO A 103 -0.29 -12.75 -1.60
CA PRO A 103 0.06 -14.17 -1.63
C PRO A 103 0.75 -14.66 -2.91
N GLN A 104 0.61 -13.93 -4.02
CA GLN A 104 1.13 -14.33 -5.33
C GLN A 104 2.36 -13.54 -5.78
N ALA A 105 2.55 -12.34 -5.26
CA ALA A 105 3.54 -11.39 -5.75
C ALA A 105 3.98 -10.38 -4.69
N VAL A 106 5.20 -9.89 -4.86
CA VAL A 106 5.74 -8.73 -4.14
C VAL A 106 5.93 -7.61 -5.14
N PHE A 107 5.33 -6.46 -4.84
CA PHE A 107 5.53 -5.21 -5.56
C PHE A 107 6.38 -4.28 -4.72
N THR A 108 7.38 -3.65 -5.32
CA THR A 108 8.25 -2.69 -4.64
C THR A 108 8.37 -1.44 -5.48
N LYS A 109 8.14 -0.28 -4.89
CA LYS A 109 8.40 1.02 -5.50
C LYS A 109 9.49 1.74 -4.73
N ASN A 110 10.60 2.01 -5.41
CA ASN A 110 11.75 2.71 -4.83
C ASN A 110 11.81 4.14 -5.34
N TYR A 111 12.18 5.06 -4.47
CA TYR A 111 12.29 6.48 -4.75
C TYR A 111 13.70 6.96 -4.46
N THR A 112 14.26 7.72 -5.40
CA THR A 112 15.48 8.51 -5.18
C THR A 112 15.14 9.97 -5.33
N TYR A 113 15.93 10.82 -4.66
CA TYR A 113 15.66 12.24 -4.55
C TYR A 113 16.83 13.06 -5.08
N ASP A 114 16.52 14.19 -5.71
CA ASP A 114 17.51 15.19 -6.07
C ASP A 114 17.98 15.98 -4.82
N ALA A 115 18.96 16.87 -5.03
CA ALA A 115 19.52 17.69 -3.95
C ALA A 115 18.49 18.66 -3.30
N PHE A 116 17.36 18.91 -3.97
CA PHE A 116 16.27 19.74 -3.46
C PHE A 116 15.16 18.92 -2.78
N GLY A 117 15.33 17.60 -2.68
CA GLY A 117 14.38 16.71 -2.04
C GLY A 117 13.15 16.36 -2.89
N ARG A 118 13.20 16.59 -4.21
CA ARG A 118 12.16 16.16 -5.16
C ARG A 118 12.51 14.79 -5.72
N VAL A 119 11.50 14.00 -6.11
CA VAL A 119 11.72 12.64 -6.64
C VAL A 119 12.50 12.73 -7.95
N GLN A 120 13.71 12.19 -7.99
CA GLN A 120 14.55 12.12 -9.19
C GLN A 120 14.27 10.87 -10.02
N GLN A 121 13.99 9.75 -9.37
CA GLN A 121 13.68 8.49 -10.05
C GLN A 121 12.73 7.65 -9.21
N GLU A 122 11.77 7.03 -9.89
CA GLU A 122 10.94 5.96 -9.36
C GLU A 122 11.30 4.64 -10.05
N THR A 123 11.50 3.58 -9.28
CA THR A 123 11.72 2.23 -9.80
C THR A 123 10.65 1.30 -9.25
N THR A 124 9.81 0.75 -10.13
CA THR A 124 8.81 -0.25 -9.79
C THR A 124 9.35 -1.64 -10.10
N THR A 125 9.17 -2.58 -9.18
CA THR A 125 9.55 -3.99 -9.33
C THR A 125 8.36 -4.86 -8.98
N ALA A 126 8.08 -5.86 -9.81
CA ALA A 126 7.13 -6.92 -9.49
C ALA A 126 7.88 -8.25 -9.48
N GLN A 127 7.69 -9.04 -8.43
CA GLN A 127 8.31 -10.35 -8.26
C GLN A 127 7.25 -11.40 -7.95
N THR A 128 7.23 -12.49 -8.72
CA THR A 128 6.29 -13.61 -8.52
C THR A 128 6.99 -14.93 -8.86
N ALA A 129 6.81 -15.96 -8.04
CA ALA A 129 7.36 -17.31 -8.25
C ALA A 129 8.84 -17.33 -8.70
N GLY A 130 9.69 -16.48 -8.09
CA GLY A 130 11.11 -16.35 -8.41
C GLY A 130 11.44 -15.54 -9.69
N LYS A 131 10.44 -15.11 -10.47
CA LYS A 131 10.60 -14.21 -11.62
C LYS A 131 10.48 -12.76 -11.16
N ARG A 132 11.21 -11.85 -11.81
CA ARG A 132 11.20 -10.42 -11.51
C ARG A 132 11.16 -9.59 -12.79
N VAL A 133 10.31 -8.58 -12.80
CA VAL A 133 10.30 -7.51 -13.80
C VAL A 133 10.46 -6.17 -13.09
N SER A 134 11.18 -5.23 -13.72
CA SER A 134 11.34 -3.88 -13.18
C SER A 134 11.28 -2.85 -14.29
N SER A 135 10.71 -1.70 -13.96
CA SER A 135 10.68 -0.50 -14.80
C SER A 135 11.07 0.70 -13.94
N ALA A 136 11.59 1.74 -14.58
CA ALA A 136 11.93 2.98 -13.90
C ALA A 136 11.59 4.19 -14.76
N VAL A 137 11.30 5.30 -14.07
CA VAL A 137 11.03 6.62 -14.64
C VAL A 137 11.93 7.62 -13.95
N GLN A 138 12.64 8.42 -14.73
CA GLN A 138 13.48 9.52 -14.26
C GLN A 138 12.80 10.85 -14.53
N TYR A 139 12.84 11.74 -13.55
CA TYR A 139 12.22 13.05 -13.55
C TYR A 139 13.28 14.13 -13.66
N ARG A 140 13.04 15.11 -14.53
CA ARG A 140 13.90 16.28 -14.70
C ARG A 140 13.10 17.52 -14.35
N TYR A 141 13.70 18.38 -13.54
CA TYR A 141 13.09 19.62 -13.10
C TYR A 141 13.92 20.83 -13.54
N GLU A 142 13.25 21.92 -13.89
CA GLU A 142 13.85 23.24 -14.13
C GLU A 142 13.05 24.28 -13.37
N ASN A 143 13.73 25.18 -12.65
CA ASN A 143 13.12 26.27 -11.87
C ASN A 143 12.04 25.85 -10.85
N GLY A 144 11.96 24.57 -10.49
CA GLY A 144 10.93 24.05 -9.59
C GLY A 144 9.98 23.08 -10.29
N ASP A 145 9.78 23.25 -11.59
CA ASP A 145 8.76 22.57 -12.38
C ASP A 145 9.27 21.29 -13.02
N LEU A 146 8.40 20.28 -13.12
CA LEU A 146 8.68 19.06 -13.85
C LEU A 146 8.64 19.35 -15.36
N VAL A 147 9.76 19.15 -16.04
CA VAL A 147 9.92 19.48 -17.46
C VAL A 147 10.10 18.25 -18.36
N GLU A 148 10.48 17.11 -17.79
CA GLU A 148 10.67 15.89 -18.57
C GLU A 148 10.58 14.63 -17.70
N MET A 149 9.97 13.60 -18.25
CA MET A 149 10.00 12.23 -17.76
C MET A 149 10.62 11.34 -18.82
N LYS A 150 11.55 10.48 -18.42
CA LYS A 150 12.23 9.55 -19.33
C LYS A 150 12.47 8.20 -18.71
N THR A 151 12.66 7.19 -19.56
CA THR A 151 13.22 5.92 -19.12
C THR A 151 14.71 6.10 -18.79
N PRO A 152 15.32 5.20 -17.99
CA PRO A 152 16.76 5.19 -17.78
C PRO A 152 17.57 5.02 -19.08
N SER A 153 16.97 4.40 -20.11
CA SER A 153 17.58 4.28 -21.44
C SER A 153 17.54 5.58 -22.25
N GLY A 154 16.92 6.65 -21.72
CA GLY A 154 16.86 7.97 -22.34
C GLY A 154 15.65 8.20 -23.23
N ALA A 155 14.72 7.25 -23.34
CA ALA A 155 13.49 7.45 -24.10
C ALA A 155 12.56 8.42 -23.35
N THR A 156 12.17 9.51 -23.99
CA THR A 156 11.22 10.48 -23.42
C THR A 156 9.85 9.84 -23.32
N LEU A 157 9.30 9.82 -22.11
CA LEU A 157 7.93 9.40 -21.83
C LEU A 157 6.98 10.60 -21.87
N TRP A 158 7.45 11.75 -21.40
CA TRP A 158 6.71 13.01 -21.41
C TRP A 158 7.68 14.19 -21.34
N LYS A 159 7.30 15.33 -21.93
CA LYS A 159 8.10 16.57 -21.90
C LYS A 159 7.22 17.80 -21.94
N LEU A 160 7.50 18.76 -21.06
CA LEU A 160 6.83 20.06 -21.08
C LEU A 160 7.32 20.85 -22.30
N THR A 161 6.39 21.22 -23.18
CA THR A 161 6.66 22.03 -24.38
C THR A 161 6.45 23.52 -24.11
N ALA A 162 5.38 23.87 -23.39
CA ALA A 162 5.08 25.23 -22.97
C ALA A 162 4.16 25.23 -21.75
N SER A 163 4.26 26.28 -20.93
CA SER A 163 3.38 26.53 -19.79
C SER A 163 2.79 27.94 -19.85
N ASN A 164 1.61 28.13 -19.25
CA ASN A 164 1.07 29.47 -19.00
C ASN A 164 1.76 30.12 -17.79
N GLU A 165 1.34 31.35 -17.45
CA GLU A 165 1.85 32.13 -16.30
C GLU A 165 1.62 31.47 -14.92
N TYR A 166 0.79 30.42 -14.86
CA TYR A 166 0.51 29.64 -13.66
C TYR A 166 1.25 28.29 -13.61
N GLY A 167 2.19 28.05 -14.54
CA GLY A 167 2.96 26.79 -14.61
C GLY A 167 2.17 25.59 -15.16
N GLN A 168 0.98 25.82 -15.74
CA GLN A 168 0.16 24.76 -16.29
C GLN A 168 0.59 24.43 -17.73
N PRO A 169 0.66 23.14 -18.13
CA PRO A 169 0.98 22.77 -19.50
C PRO A 169 -0.05 23.32 -20.48
N LEU A 170 0.40 23.94 -21.57
CA LEU A 170 -0.47 24.43 -22.65
C LEU A 170 -0.89 23.32 -23.64
N SER A 171 -0.20 22.17 -23.61
CA SER A 171 -0.53 20.97 -24.37
C SER A 171 -0.06 19.73 -23.62
N LEU A 172 -0.83 18.64 -23.72
CA LEU A 172 -0.46 17.31 -23.19
C LEU A 172 0.27 16.47 -24.23
#